data_AF-A0A8J3I5I8-F1
#
_entry.id   AF-A0A8J3I5I8-F1
#
_cell.length_a   1.000
_cell.length_b   1.000
_cell.length_c   1.000
_cell.angle_alpha   90.00
_cell.angle_beta   90.00
_cell.angle_gamma   90.00
#
_symmetry.space_group_name_H-M   'P 1'
#
loop_
_entity.id
_entity.type
_entity.pdbx_description
1 polymer ?
#
loop_
_entity_poly.entity_id
_entity_poly.type
_entity_poly.pdbx_seq_one_letter_code
_entity_poly.pdbx_strand_id
1 'polypeptide(L)' 'MAYRAVGSANACNPIVLVIPCHRVVGADDSLTGYGPGLERKQWLLQHEGNTQIFRYSR' A
#
# COMPACT_ATOMS: atom_id res chain seq x y z
N MET A 1 -5.95 -18.80 -1.35
CA MET A 1 -6.68 -17.91 -0.40
C MET A 1 -5.76 -17.15 0.58
N ALA A 2 -4.44 -17.37 0.59
CA ALA A 2 -3.52 -16.64 1.47
C ALA A 2 -3.32 -15.15 1.11
N TYR A 3 -3.22 -14.81 -0.17
CA TYR A 3 -2.92 -13.45 -0.62
C TYR A 3 -3.98 -12.41 -0.21
N ARG A 4 -5.27 -12.78 -0.20
CA ARG A 4 -6.36 -11.88 0.25
C ARG A 4 -6.27 -11.61 1.75
N ALA A 5 -6.03 -12.66 2.55
CA ALA A 5 -5.89 -12.52 4.00
C ALA A 5 -4.69 -11.65 4.38
N VAL A 6 -3.54 -11.84 3.70
CA VAL A 6 -2.34 -11.01 3.90
C VAL A 6 -2.61 -9.55 3.50
N GLY A 7 -3.29 -9.32 2.37
CA GLY A 7 -3.68 -7.98 1.93
C GLY A 7 -4.57 -7.25 2.95
N SER A 8 -5.59 -7.95 3.48
CA SER A 8 -6.45 -7.41 4.54
C SER A 8 -5.68 -7.12 5.83
N ALA A 9 -4.78 -8.02 6.25
CA ALA A 9 -3.96 -7.81 7.45
C ALA A 9 -3.05 -6.58 7.33
N ASN A 10 -2.42 -6.37 6.16
CA ASN A 10 -1.60 -5.19 5.89
C ASN A 10 -2.41 -3.89 5.87
N ALA A 11 -3.63 -3.92 5.34
CA ALA A 11 -4.52 -2.77 5.32
C ALA A 11 -4.96 -2.32 6.73
N CYS A 12 -5.08 -3.28 7.65
CA CYS A 12 -5.48 -3.07 9.05
C CYS A 12 -4.30 -2.84 10.01
N ASN A 13 -3.08 -2.67 9.51
CA ASN A 13 -1.92 -2.43 10.36
C ASN A 13 -2.07 -1.11 11.17
N PRO A 14 -2.02 -1.14 12.51
CA PRO A 14 -2.14 0.06 13.34
C PRO A 14 -0.84 0.88 13.43
N ILE A 15 0.31 0.30 13.04
CA ILE A 15 1.63 0.95 13.10
C ILE A 15 2.19 1.12 11.68
N VAL A 16 1.55 2.02 10.93
CA VAL A 16 1.62 2.12 9.47
C VAL A 16 2.95 2.59 8.87
N LEU A 17 3.83 3.20 9.68
CA LEU A 17 5.15 3.66 9.24
C LEU A 17 6.27 2.68 9.62
N VAL A 18 6.21 2.11 10.83
CA VAL A 18 7.24 1.18 11.33
C VAL A 18 7.13 -0.17 10.64
N ILE A 19 5.90 -0.67 10.47
CA ILE A 19 5.62 -1.81 9.61
C ILE A 19 5.27 -1.22 8.24
N PRO A 20 6.10 -1.42 7.20
CA PRO A 20 6.01 -0.70 5.93
C PRO A 20 4.89 -1.26 5.03
N CYS A 21 3.65 -1.25 5.51
CA CYS A 21 2.49 -1.76 4.78
C CYS A 21 2.16 -0.91 3.54
N HIS A 22 2.68 0.32 3.45
CA HIS A 22 2.62 1.14 2.24
C HIS A 22 3.42 0.54 1.07
N ARG A 23 4.38 -0.36 1.31
CA ARG A 23 5.17 -1.04 0.26
C ARG A 23 4.43 -2.17 -0.47
N VAL A 24 3.30 -2.64 0.08
CA VAL A 24 2.51 -3.71 -0.55
C VAL A 24 1.59 -3.11 -1.59
N VAL A 25 1.79 -3.42 -2.87
CA VAL A 25 0.99 -2.91 -4.00
C VAL A 25 0.32 -4.06 -4.76
N GLY A 26 -0.71 -3.75 -5.55
CA GLY A 26 -1.33 -4.72 -6.46
C GLY A 26 -0.35 -5.18 -7.52
N ALA A 27 -0.54 -6.40 -8.05
CA ALA A 27 0.31 -6.95 -9.10
C ALA A 27 0.17 -6.22 -10.46
N ASP A 28 -0.85 -5.36 -10.57
CA ASP A 28 -1.18 -4.48 -11.70
C ASP A 28 -0.80 -3.01 -11.43
N ASP A 29 0.07 -2.77 -10.46
CA ASP A 29 0.49 -1.45 -9.96
C ASP A 29 -0.65 -0.62 -9.35
N SER A 30 -1.72 -1.28 -8.88
CA SER A 30 -2.81 -0.64 -8.18
C SER A 30 -2.47 -0.31 -6.71
N LEU A 31 -2.78 0.91 -6.27
CA LEU A 31 -2.81 1.32 -4.88
C LEU A 31 -4.15 0.92 -4.27
N THR A 32 -4.08 0.01 -3.31
CA THR A 32 -5.23 -0.44 -2.51
C THR A 32 -4.78 -0.77 -1.08
N GLY A 33 -5.73 -0.99 -0.18
CA GLY A 33 -5.49 -1.58 1.13
C GLY A 33 -4.49 -0.82 2.01
N TYR A 34 -4.78 0.44 2.33
CA TYR A 34 -3.96 1.23 3.25
C TYR A 34 -4.84 2.13 4.14
N GLY A 35 -4.97 1.76 5.41
CA GLY A 35 -5.87 2.42 6.37
C GLY A 35 -5.71 3.95 6.46
N PRO A 36 -4.49 4.52 6.47
CA PRO A 36 -4.30 5.97 6.52
C PRO A 36 -4.67 6.72 5.22
N GLY A 37 -5.05 6.04 4.15
CA GLY A 37 -5.43 6.66 2.87
C GLY A 37 -4.37 6.54 1.77
N LEU A 38 -4.84 6.29 0.55
CA LEU A 38 -3.99 5.94 -0.60
C LEU A 38 -3.06 7.08 -1.05
N GLU A 39 -3.45 8.34 -0.85
CA GLU A 39 -2.59 9.50 -1.13
C GLU A 39 -1.30 9.46 -0.30
N ARG A 40 -1.43 9.16 1.00
CA ARG A 40 -0.28 9.04 1.91
C ARG A 40 0.62 7.87 1.52
N LYS A 41 0.02 6.75 1.07
CA LYS A 41 0.77 5.61 0.54
C LYS A 41 1.56 5.99 -0.71
N GLN A 42 0.95 6.70 -1.65
CA GLN A 42 1.63 7.19 -2.85
C GLN A 42 2.80 8.11 -2.48
N TRP A 43 2.57 9.06 -1.55
CA TRP A 43 3.61 9.98 -1.09
C TRP A 43 4.79 9.23 -0.44
N LEU A 44 4.52 8.24 0.43
CA LEU A 44 5.57 7.44 1.07
C LEU A 44 6.39 6.64 0.06
N LEU A 45 5.73 6.03 -0.93
CA LEU A 45 6.42 5.30 -2.00
C LEU A 45 7.34 6.24 -2.80
N GLN A 46 6.85 7.43 -3.16
CA GLN A 46 7.67 8.43 -3.85
C GLN A 46 8.82 8.95 -2.99
N HIS A 47 8.59 9.16 -1.70
CA HIS A 47 9.61 9.60 -0.75
C HIS A 47 10.72 8.56 -0.56
N GLU A 48 10.39 7.27 -0.66
CA GLU A 48 11.35 6.16 -0.67
C GLU A 48 12.09 5.98 -2.01
N GLY A 49 11.83 6.84 -3.01
CA GLY A 49 12.48 6.80 -4.32
C GLY A 49 11.77 5.91 -5.35
N ASN A 50 10.54 5.48 -5.08
CA ASN A 50 9.77 4.69 -6.04
C ASN A 50 9.18 5.61 -7.13
N THR A 51 9.70 5.49 -8.35
CA THR A 51 9.36 6.34 -9.50
C THR A 51 8.24 5.78 -10.37
N GLN A 52 7.60 4.68 -9.96
CA GLN A 52 6.54 4.04 -10.73
C GLN A 52 5.25 4.86 -10.74
N ILE A 53 4.51 4.76 -11.85
CA ILE A 53 3.19 5.38 -12.01
C ILE A 53 2.15 4.42 -11.43
N PHE A 54 1.81 4.61 -10.17
CA PHE A 54 0.77 3.81 -9.53
C PHE A 54 -0.64 4.28 -9.92
N ARG A 55 -1.58 3.34 -10.03
CA ARG A 55 -2.99 3.61 -10.33
C ARG A 55 -3.82 3.44 -9.07
N TYR A 56 -4.77 4.33 -8.81
CA TYR A 56 -5.71 4.08 -7.73
C TYR A 56 -6.61 2.89 -8.10
N SER A 57 -6.73 1.91 -7.22
CA SER A 57 -7.78 0.90 -7.36
C SER A 57 -9.13 1.61 -7.34
N ARG A 58 -9.98 1.31 -8.32
CA ARG A 58 -11.40 1.72 -8.27
C ARG A 58 -12.09 1.10 -7.06
#